data_AF-A0A0F9FI59-F1
#
_entry.id   AF-A0A0F9FI59-F1
#
_cell.length_a   1.000
_cell.length_b   1.000
_cell.length_c   1.000
_cell.angle_alpha   90.00
_cell.angle_beta   90.00
_cell.angle_gamma   90.00
#
_symmetry.space_group_name_H-M   'P 1'
#
loop_
_entity.id
_entity.type
_entity.pdbx_description
1 polymer ?
#
loop_
_entity_poly.entity_id
_entity_poly.type
_entity_poly.pdbx_seq_one_letter_code
_entity_poly.pdbx_strand_id
1 'polypeptide(L)'
;GSSCDIVVNYGARYVDKNNKRMYFYSNSLMYAAVFSDKEIYECQLKRVMQRGEQLALIYKDKAQFISREGCTTNLDQELLELSNVENQLDNSQNLNNYMINLANELETKNNLEECKLW
;
A
#
# COMPACT_ATOMS: atom_id res chain seq x y z
N GLY A 1 17.85 6.62 -8.41
CA GLY A 1 16.39 6.81 -8.38
C GLY A 1 16.11 8.28 -8.20
N SER A 2 15.43 8.91 -9.15
CA SER A 2 15.06 10.35 -9.07
C SER A 2 13.92 10.76 -10.02
N SER A 3 13.12 9.82 -10.57
CA SER A 3 12.04 10.12 -11.54
C SER A 3 10.62 9.93 -11.00
N CYS A 4 10.47 9.51 -9.74
CA CYS A 4 9.16 9.15 -9.17
C CYS A 4 8.69 10.08 -8.05
N ASP A 5 9.50 11.06 -7.65
CA ASP A 5 9.17 11.90 -6.51
C ASP A 5 8.19 12.99 -6.90
N ILE A 6 7.21 13.19 -6.01
CA ILE A 6 6.11 14.11 -6.20
C ILE A 6 6.02 14.95 -4.93
N VAL A 7 6.10 16.26 -5.09
CA VAL A 7 5.94 17.19 -3.97
C VAL A 7 4.57 17.84 -4.10
N VAL A 8 3.70 17.60 -3.12
CA VAL A 8 2.38 18.22 -3.06
C VAL A 8 2.39 19.32 -2.02
N ASN A 9 2.13 20.56 -2.44
CA ASN A 9 1.90 21.68 -1.54
C ASN A 9 0.40 21.99 -1.48
N TYR A 10 -0.26 21.52 -0.43
CA TYR A 10 -1.69 21.75 -0.23
C TYR A 10 -2.04 23.21 0.04
N GLY A 11 -1.21 23.93 0.80
CA GLY A 11 -1.46 25.33 1.15
C GLY A 11 -1.40 26.25 -0.06
N ALA A 12 -0.41 26.03 -0.93
CA ALA A 12 -0.22 26.79 -2.16
C ALA A 12 -0.86 26.13 -3.39
N ARG A 13 -1.55 25.00 -3.21
CA ARG A 13 -2.38 24.33 -4.24
C ARG A 13 -1.62 23.94 -5.50
N TYR A 14 -0.44 23.34 -5.37
CA TYR A 14 0.33 22.82 -6.51
C TYR A 14 1.02 21.48 -6.25
N VAL A 15 1.31 20.77 -7.33
CA VAL A 15 2.13 19.57 -7.40
C VAL A 15 3.37 19.87 -8.23
N ASP A 16 4.55 19.61 -7.69
CA ASP A 16 5.81 19.61 -8.42
C ASP A 16 6.21 18.16 -8.73
N LYS A 17 6.34 17.84 -10.02
CA LYS A 17 6.84 16.55 -10.53
C LYS A 17 7.76 16.78 -11.72
N ASN A 18 8.94 16.16 -11.74
CA ASN A 18 9.92 16.29 -12.84
C ASN A 18 10.19 17.75 -13.26
N ASN A 19 10.37 18.66 -12.28
CA ASN A 19 10.53 20.11 -12.49
C ASN A 19 9.35 20.82 -13.19
N LYS A 20 8.18 20.18 -13.24
CA LYS A 20 6.93 20.76 -13.74
C LYS A 20 5.99 21.02 -12.59
N ARG A 21 5.50 22.25 -12.50
CA ARG A 21 4.48 22.67 -11.53
C ARG A 21 3.10 22.60 -12.14
N MET A 22 2.16 21.96 -11.43
CA MET A 22 0.75 21.89 -11.80
C MET A 22 -0.10 22.39 -10.64
N TYR A 23 -0.95 23.39 -10.87
CA TYR A 23 -1.88 23.89 -9.85
C TYR A 23 -3.16 23.06 -9.82
N PHE A 24 -3.78 22.94 -8.65
CA PHE A 24 -5.03 22.21 -8.46
C PHE A 24 -6.01 22.96 -7.56
N TYR A 25 -7.30 22.92 -7.90
CA TYR A 25 -8.33 23.52 -7.06
C TYR A 25 -8.86 22.54 -5.99
N SER A 26 -9.08 21.29 -6.39
CA SER A 26 -9.66 20.23 -5.55
C SER A 26 -8.72 19.03 -5.43
N ASN A 27 -9.03 18.12 -4.50
CA ASN A 27 -8.28 16.86 -4.35
C ASN A 27 -8.33 16.01 -5.62
N SER A 28 -9.44 16.02 -6.37
CA SER A 28 -9.52 15.29 -7.64
C SER A 28 -8.51 15.81 -8.67
N LEU A 29 -8.37 17.14 -8.79
CA LEU A 29 -7.38 17.75 -9.67
C LEU A 29 -5.94 17.57 -9.16
N MET A 30 -5.76 17.50 -7.84
CA MET A 30 -4.48 17.14 -7.25
C MET A 30 -4.09 15.72 -7.65
N TYR A 31 -4.97 14.73 -7.48
CA TYR A 31 -4.69 13.35 -7.89
C TYR A 31 -4.46 13.24 -9.40
N ALA A 32 -5.20 13.99 -10.22
CA ALA A 32 -4.93 14.07 -11.66
C ALA A 32 -3.53 14.65 -11.94
N ALA A 33 -3.12 15.71 -11.23
CA ALA A 33 -1.78 16.29 -11.37
C ALA A 33 -0.68 15.31 -10.94
N VAL A 34 -0.90 14.53 -9.88
CA VAL A 34 0.03 13.49 -9.40
C VAL A 34 0.14 12.34 -10.43
N PHE A 35 -0.98 11.72 -10.80
CA PHE A 35 -1.02 10.43 -11.50
C PHE A 35 -1.24 10.50 -13.02
N SER A 36 -1.36 11.70 -13.61
CA SER A 36 -1.49 11.86 -15.08
C SER A 36 -0.31 11.34 -15.90
N ASP A 37 0.83 11.08 -15.26
CA ASP A 37 1.99 10.51 -15.91
C ASP A 37 2.05 9.01 -15.62
N LYS A 38 2.08 8.19 -16.69
CA LYS A 38 2.06 6.73 -16.59
C LYS A 38 3.24 6.21 -15.78
N GLU A 39 4.44 6.71 -16.02
CA GLU A 39 5.65 6.23 -15.33
C GLU A 39 5.58 6.54 -13.84
N ILE A 40 5.08 7.73 -13.50
CA ILE A 40 4.87 8.13 -12.11
C ILE A 40 3.79 7.28 -11.44
N TYR A 41 2.68 7.02 -12.13
CA TYR A 41 1.61 6.15 -11.62
C TYR A 41 2.14 4.75 -11.27
N GLU A 42 2.82 4.09 -12.21
CA GLU A 42 3.39 2.75 -11.99
C GLU A 42 4.41 2.75 -10.85
N CYS A 43 5.25 3.78 -10.77
CA CYS A 43 6.24 3.87 -9.71
C CYS A 43 5.62 4.10 -8.33
N GLN A 44 4.58 4.93 -8.23
CA GLN A 44 3.84 5.13 -6.98
C GLN A 44 3.09 3.88 -6.56
N LEU A 45 2.50 3.15 -7.51
CA LEU A 45 1.87 1.86 -7.24
C LEU A 45 2.88 0.85 -6.67
N LYS A 46 4.07 0.75 -7.28
CA LYS A 46 5.15 -0.12 -6.78
C LYS A 46 5.61 0.28 -5.37
N ARG A 47 5.72 1.59 -5.10
CA ARG A 47 6.06 2.11 -3.76
C ARG A 47 5.00 1.75 -2.72
N VAL A 48 3.72 1.77 -3.09
CA VAL A 48 2.62 1.34 -2.21
C VAL A 48 2.74 -0.14 -1.90
N MET A 49 2.95 -1.00 -2.92
CA MET A 49 3.09 -2.44 -2.71
C MET A 49 4.32 -2.80 -1.88
N GLN A 50 5.47 -2.18 -2.13
CA GLN A 50 6.67 -2.37 -1.30
C GLN A 50 6.42 -2.00 0.16
N ARG A 51 5.66 -0.93 0.42
CA ARG A 51 5.28 -0.59 1.79
C ARG A 51 4.29 -1.59 2.39
N GLY A 52 3.34 -2.06 1.60
CA GLY A 52 2.41 -3.14 1.97
C GLY A 52 3.15 -4.39 2.40
N GLU A 53 4.14 -4.82 1.60
CA GLU A 53 4.95 -6.01 1.87
C GLU A 53 5.61 -5.93 3.25
N GLN A 54 6.23 -4.79 3.55
CA GLN A 54 6.88 -4.58 4.84
C GLN A 54 5.88 -4.57 6.00
N LEU A 55 4.67 -4.01 5.80
CA LEU A 55 3.62 -4.03 6.80
C LEU A 55 3.10 -5.45 7.05
N ALA A 56 2.90 -6.24 5.99
CA ALA A 56 2.47 -7.63 6.10
C ALA A 56 3.47 -8.47 6.89
N LEU A 57 4.78 -8.28 6.66
CA LEU A 57 5.84 -8.91 7.43
C LEU A 57 5.84 -8.48 8.91
N ILE A 58 5.69 -7.18 9.18
CA ILE A 58 5.59 -6.66 10.56
C ILE A 58 4.38 -7.26 11.28
N TYR A 59 3.23 -7.35 10.62
CA TYR A 59 2.03 -7.92 11.23
C TYR A 59 2.13 -9.41 11.44
N LYS A 60 2.81 -10.13 10.54
CA LYS A 60 3.13 -11.55 10.75
C LYS A 60 4.00 -11.70 12.01
N ASP A 61 5.05 -10.91 12.14
CA ASP A 61 5.93 -10.98 13.31
C ASP A 61 5.19 -10.58 14.60
N LYS A 62 4.25 -9.62 14.51
CA LYS A 62 3.34 -9.29 15.61
C LYS A 62 2.45 -10.48 15.98
N ALA A 63 1.84 -11.17 15.02
CA ALA A 63 1.01 -12.37 15.25
C ALA A 63 1.78 -13.47 15.97
N GLN A 64 3.02 -13.73 15.55
CA GLN A 64 3.94 -14.67 16.20
C GLN A 64 4.35 -14.23 17.61
N PHE A 65 4.42 -12.93 17.86
CA PHE A 65 4.76 -12.38 19.17
C PHE A 65 3.61 -12.55 20.16
N ILE A 66 2.39 -12.14 19.78
CA ILE A 66 1.22 -12.20 20.67
C ILE A 66 0.72 -13.62 20.92
N SER A 67 0.96 -14.56 20.00
CA SER A 67 0.62 -15.97 20.20
C SER A 67 1.40 -16.61 21.34
N ARG A 68 2.61 -16.11 21.64
CA ARG A 68 3.41 -16.54 22.80
C ARG A 68 2.78 -16.15 24.12
N GLU A 69 2.00 -15.07 24.12
CA GLU A 69 1.21 -14.60 25.27
C GLU A 69 -0.20 -15.22 25.30
N GLY A 70 -0.43 -16.25 24.49
CA GLY A 70 -1.70 -16.99 24.45
C GLY A 70 -2.75 -16.37 23.54
N CYS A 71 -2.42 -15.36 22.74
CA CYS A 71 -3.39 -14.75 21.82
C CYS A 71 -3.07 -15.04 20.35
N THR A 72 -3.86 -15.91 19.74
CA THR A 72 -3.63 -16.42 18.39
C THR A 72 -4.62 -15.80 17.42
N THR A 73 -4.14 -15.30 16.28
CA THR A 73 -4.98 -14.72 15.21
C THR A 73 -5.15 -15.66 14.01
N ASN A 74 -4.27 -16.65 13.87
CA ASN A 74 -4.19 -17.55 12.71
C ASN A 74 -4.07 -16.80 11.36
N LEU A 75 -3.43 -15.63 11.33
CA LEU A 75 -3.24 -14.82 10.10
C LEU A 75 -1.83 -14.92 9.52
N ASP A 76 -0.91 -15.64 10.17
CA ASP A 76 0.52 -15.67 9.83
C ASP A 76 0.77 -16.11 8.39
N GLN A 77 0.03 -17.11 7.91
CA GLN A 77 0.20 -17.66 6.58
C GLN A 77 -0.33 -16.69 5.51
N GLU A 78 -1.52 -16.14 5.70
CA GLU A 78 -2.14 -15.19 4.79
C GLU A 78 -1.36 -13.86 4.72
N LEU A 79 -0.74 -13.44 5.83
CA LEU A 79 0.15 -12.27 5.84
C LEU A 79 1.44 -12.53 5.05
N LEU A 80 2.01 -13.73 5.14
CA LEU A 80 3.15 -14.12 4.31
C LEU A 80 2.76 -14.19 2.83
N GLU A 81 1.58 -14.72 2.53
CA GLU A 81 1.01 -14.78 1.19
C GLU A 81 0.82 -13.38 0.60
N LEU A 82 0.25 -12.45 1.37
CA LEU A 82 0.07 -11.06 0.96
C LEU A 82 1.42 -10.40 0.64
N SER A 83 2.41 -10.56 1.53
CA SER A 83 3.77 -10.04 1.32
C SER A 83 4.38 -10.55 0.01
N ASN A 84 4.24 -11.85 -0.29
CA ASN A 84 4.77 -12.43 -1.52
C ASN A 84 4.08 -11.84 -2.77
N VAL A 85 2.77 -11.66 -2.72
CA VAL A 85 1.98 -11.13 -3.84
C VAL A 85 2.26 -9.65 -4.08
N GLU A 86 2.46 -8.86 -3.02
CA GLU A 86 2.87 -7.46 -3.10
C GLU A 86 4.28 -7.29 -3.67
N ASN A 87 5.23 -8.11 -3.24
CA ASN A 87 6.61 -8.09 -3.75
C ASN A 87 6.70 -8.47 -5.24
N GLN A 88 5.77 -9.31 -5.72
CA GLN A 88 5.71 -9.71 -7.13
C GLN A 88 5.08 -8.66 -8.05
N LEU A 89 4.50 -7.58 -7.51
CA LEU A 89 3.88 -6.56 -8.34
C LEU A 89 4.95 -5.72 -9.06
N ASP A 90 5.01 -5.88 -10.39
CA ASP A 90 5.89 -5.07 -11.22
C ASP A 90 5.20 -3.81 -11.74
N ASN A 91 3.95 -3.96 -12.20
CA ASN A 91 3.12 -2.87 -12.72
C ASN A 91 1.63 -3.16 -12.55
N SER A 92 0.80 -2.18 -12.89
CA SER A 92 -0.65 -2.21 -12.71
C SER A 92 -1.37 -3.35 -13.44
N GLN A 93 -0.78 -3.95 -14.47
CA GLN A 93 -1.36 -5.14 -15.13
C GLN A 93 -1.35 -6.38 -14.22
N ASN A 94 -0.48 -6.39 -13.20
CA ASN A 94 -0.41 -7.49 -12.24
C ASN A 94 -1.39 -7.33 -11.07
N LEU A 95 -2.08 -6.18 -10.96
CA LEU A 95 -3.20 -6.04 -10.03
C LEU A 95 -4.28 -7.03 -10.43
N ASN A 96 -4.56 -7.97 -9.53
CA ASN A 96 -5.50 -9.05 -9.79
C ASN A 96 -6.50 -9.17 -8.63
N ASN A 97 -7.65 -9.79 -8.92
CA ASN A 97 -8.72 -9.97 -7.94
C ASN A 97 -8.28 -10.81 -6.74
N TYR A 98 -7.29 -11.68 -6.90
CA TYR A 98 -6.81 -12.52 -5.82
C TYR A 98 -6.08 -11.70 -4.74
N MET A 99 -5.20 -10.77 -5.11
CA MET A 99 -4.58 -9.82 -4.17
C MET A 99 -5.64 -9.01 -3.41
N ILE A 100 -6.66 -8.52 -4.13
CA ILE A 100 -7.74 -7.72 -3.55
C ILE A 100 -8.56 -8.57 -2.56
N ASN A 101 -8.91 -9.80 -2.93
CA ASN A 101 -9.67 -10.71 -2.08
C ASN A 101 -8.87 -11.09 -0.83
N LEU A 102 -7.57 -11.41 -0.97
CA LEU A 102 -6.68 -11.73 0.14
C LEU A 102 -6.59 -10.58 1.15
N ALA A 103 -6.42 -9.35 0.67
CA ALA A 103 -6.40 -8.15 1.53
C ALA A 103 -7.73 -7.96 2.27
N ASN A 104 -8.87 -8.12 1.59
CA ASN A 104 -10.20 -8.00 2.19
C ASN A 104 -10.49 -9.11 3.21
N GLU A 105 -10.04 -10.34 2.94
CA GLU A 105 -10.17 -11.47 3.86
C GLU A 105 -9.34 -11.25 5.13
N LEU A 106 -8.10 -10.78 4.99
CA LEU A 106 -7.25 -10.40 6.11
C LEU A 106 -7.90 -9.31 6.97
N GLU A 107 -8.46 -8.27 6.36
CA GLU A 107 -9.18 -7.22 7.09
C GLU A 107 -10.43 -7.74 7.80
N THR A 108 -11.19 -8.61 7.13
CA THR A 108 -12.37 -9.23 7.73
C THR A 108 -11.99 -10.08 8.94
N LYS A 109 -10.99 -10.96 8.81
CA LYS A 109 -10.53 -11.81 9.90
C LYS A 109 -9.96 -10.97 11.05
N ASN A 110 -9.05 -10.03 10.77
CA ASN A 110 -8.49 -9.13 11.79
C ASN A 110 -9.58 -8.39 12.57
N ASN A 111 -10.69 -8.01 11.92
CA ASN A 111 -11.79 -7.33 12.60
C ASN A 111 -12.63 -8.23 13.52
N LEU A 112 -12.62 -9.54 13.29
CA LEU A 112 -13.31 -10.55 14.10
C LEU A 112 -12.44 -11.09 15.23
N GLU A 113 -11.11 -10.97 15.12
CA GLU A 113 -10.18 -11.40 16.15
C GLU A 113 -10.27 -10.53 17.42
N GLU A 114 -10.17 -11.18 18.59
CA GLU A 114 -10.01 -10.48 19.87
C GLU A 114 -8.66 -9.75 19.93
N CYS A 115 -7.61 -10.38 19.40
CA CYS A 115 -6.29 -9.79 19.31
C CYS A 115 -5.99 -9.25 17.92
N LYS A 116 -6.51 -8.05 17.67
CA LYS A 116 -6.25 -7.35 16.41
C LYS A 116 -4.77 -7.02 16.21
N LEU A 117 -4.30 -7.22 14.99
CA LEU A 117 -2.97 -6.86 14.54
C LEU A 117 -2.89 -5.37 14.15
N TRP A 118 -4.00 -4.76 13.75
CA TRP A 118 -4.17 -3.31 13.53
C TRP A 118 -5.56 -2.84 13.92
#